data_AF-A0A1G7UDN0-F1
#
_entry.id   AF-A0A1G7UDN0-F1
#
_cell.length_a   1.000
_cell.length_b   1.000
_cell.length_c   1.000
_cell.angle_alpha   90.00
_cell.angle_beta   90.00
_cell.angle_gamma   90.00
#
_symmetry.space_group_name_H-M   'P 1'
#
loop_
_entity.id
_entity.type
_entity.pdbx_description
1 polymer ?
#
loop_
_entity_poly.entity_id
_entity_poly.type
_entity_poly.pdbx_seq_one_letter_code
_entity_poly.pdbx_strand_id
1 'polypeptide(L)'
;MPSIEDILRRIGPALTTELIAELVKDGVSADAARQRIARADDFTIKRLAGLRFPYNARFLYLDDQFGDKTYWQAMERVFRDHGKSYWGAVAGLKARGGIVPRQFFDGVCGSPAARSRQLSPQRIFDRLSVIHLLEEFHDDATNETYVKFRPHEYRTDPIAEIRARMVAENVVLHGMKEWFRRTGFGSFDKVRVRGGGDAPVVSSVTWDLSAPSYARPLVTPSSNGLKPGFIVCDVNLRDVLSEDAVAAFVRKHDLASAPANVAPIMPFLVADGFSSKAWGLARSRGILATTTSHLFGEDVAKALRDLLSLLTDTGATASVNPDHVERVLNSLTRIEGAANNLRGALFEIIVGSLAKDV
;
A
#
# COMPACT_ATOMS: atom_id res chain seq x y z
N MET A 1 -40.53 0.61 -19.02
CA MET A 1 -39.07 0.43 -19.18
C MET A 1 -38.40 1.17 -18.04
N PRO A 2 -37.43 0.56 -17.34
CA PRO A 2 -36.82 1.20 -16.17
C PRO A 2 -36.08 2.48 -16.58
N SER A 3 -36.23 3.53 -15.78
CA SER A 3 -35.43 4.75 -15.87
C SER A 3 -34.01 4.47 -15.36
N ILE A 4 -33.07 5.40 -15.62
CA ILE A 4 -31.70 5.26 -15.09
C ILE A 4 -31.70 5.40 -13.57
N GLU A 5 -32.60 6.22 -13.01
CA GLU A 5 -32.80 6.31 -11.58
C GLU A 5 -33.22 4.96 -10.98
N ASP A 6 -34.19 4.27 -11.60
CA ASP A 6 -34.63 2.95 -11.13
C ASP A 6 -33.48 1.94 -11.09
N ILE A 7 -32.60 1.97 -12.10
CA ILE A 7 -31.43 1.08 -12.16
C ILE A 7 -30.43 1.44 -11.06
N LEU A 8 -30.12 2.72 -10.86
CA LEU A 8 -29.21 3.17 -9.79
C LEU A 8 -29.77 2.87 -8.39
N ARG A 9 -31.09 2.91 -8.19
CA ARG A 9 -31.74 2.44 -6.95
C ARG A 9 -31.64 0.93 -6.78
N ARG A 10 -31.71 0.17 -7.88
CA ARG A 10 -31.64 -1.31 -7.89
C ARG A 10 -30.24 -1.85 -7.64
N ILE A 11 -29.22 -1.29 -8.30
CA ILE A 11 -27.84 -1.85 -8.29
C ILE A 11 -26.82 -0.97 -7.55
N GLY A 12 -27.23 0.23 -7.14
CA GLY A 12 -26.35 1.24 -6.57
C GLY A 12 -25.55 2.03 -7.62
N PRO A 13 -24.63 2.90 -7.17
CA PRO A 13 -23.72 3.64 -8.04
C PRO A 13 -22.90 2.73 -8.97
N ALA A 14 -22.72 3.16 -10.21
CA ALA A 14 -22.16 2.31 -11.25
C ALA A 14 -21.48 3.09 -12.38
N LEU A 15 -20.65 2.40 -13.17
CA LEU A 15 -20.14 2.97 -14.41
C LEU A 15 -21.22 3.03 -15.49
N THR A 16 -21.13 4.00 -16.40
CA THR A 16 -21.98 4.07 -17.59
C THR A 16 -22.00 2.76 -18.38
N THR A 17 -20.88 2.03 -18.46
CA THR A 17 -20.80 0.74 -19.15
C THR A 17 -21.63 -0.36 -18.47
N GLU A 18 -21.72 -0.32 -17.15
CA GLU A 18 -22.51 -1.27 -16.36
C GLU A 18 -24.01 -0.96 -16.48
N LEU A 19 -24.37 0.32 -16.42
CA LEU A 19 -25.74 0.78 -16.64
C LEU A 19 -26.25 0.43 -18.05
N ILE A 20 -25.39 0.55 -19.08
CA ILE A 20 -25.73 0.09 -20.44
C ILE A 20 -26.03 -1.41 -20.44
N ALA A 21 -25.17 -2.22 -19.80
CA ALA A 21 -25.35 -3.66 -19.75
C ALA A 21 -26.67 -4.05 -19.07
N GLU A 22 -27.04 -3.36 -17.98
CA GLU A 22 -28.32 -3.57 -17.29
C GLU A 22 -29.53 -3.18 -18.15
N LEU A 23 -29.48 -2.03 -18.83
CA LEU A 23 -30.54 -1.63 -19.77
C LEU A 23 -30.74 -2.64 -20.91
N VAL A 24 -29.64 -3.22 -21.40
CA VAL A 24 -29.69 -4.24 -22.45
C VAL A 24 -30.32 -5.54 -21.95
N LYS A 25 -30.03 -5.95 -20.72
CA LYS A 25 -30.71 -7.09 -20.07
C LYS A 25 -32.22 -6.84 -19.93
N ASP A 26 -32.61 -5.60 -19.68
CA ASP A 26 -34.01 -5.16 -19.61
C ASP A 26 -34.66 -4.93 -20.99
N GLY A 27 -34.00 -5.36 -22.09
CA GLY A 27 -34.55 -5.39 -23.44
C GLY A 27 -34.35 -4.12 -24.28
N VAL A 28 -33.54 -3.16 -23.82
CA VAL A 28 -33.22 -1.93 -24.57
C VAL A 28 -32.05 -2.20 -25.53
N SER A 29 -32.10 -1.69 -26.77
CA SER A 29 -30.95 -1.81 -27.68
C SER A 29 -29.73 -1.04 -27.12
N ALA A 30 -28.51 -1.51 -27.42
CA ALA A 30 -27.29 -0.88 -26.91
C ALA A 30 -27.16 0.60 -27.30
N ASP A 31 -27.58 0.97 -28.51
CA ASP A 31 -27.57 2.36 -28.98
C ASP A 31 -28.60 3.22 -28.25
N ALA A 32 -29.80 2.70 -28.04
CA ALA A 32 -30.82 3.39 -27.26
C ALA A 32 -30.37 3.56 -25.80
N ALA A 33 -29.72 2.56 -25.20
CA ALA A 33 -29.17 2.64 -23.85
C ALA A 33 -28.09 3.72 -23.72
N ARG A 34 -27.15 3.79 -24.67
CA ARG A 34 -26.13 4.85 -24.73
C ARG A 34 -26.76 6.24 -24.85
N GLN A 35 -27.74 6.41 -25.75
CA GLN A 35 -28.42 7.69 -25.92
C GLN A 35 -29.18 8.10 -24.65
N ARG A 36 -29.85 7.16 -23.97
CA ARG A 36 -30.51 7.43 -22.69
C ARG A 36 -29.52 7.92 -21.63
N ILE A 37 -28.41 7.21 -21.45
CA ILE A 37 -27.38 7.60 -20.48
C ILE A 37 -26.73 8.92 -20.84
N ALA A 38 -26.50 9.21 -22.11
CA ALA A 38 -25.95 10.50 -22.55
C ALA A 38 -26.90 11.67 -22.22
N ARG A 39 -28.22 11.45 -22.23
CA ARG A 39 -29.25 12.45 -21.92
C ARG A 39 -29.63 12.51 -20.43
N ALA A 40 -29.06 11.64 -19.60
CA ALA A 40 -29.41 11.48 -18.19
C ALA A 40 -28.78 12.55 -17.27
N ASP A 41 -28.62 13.77 -17.77
CA ASP A 41 -28.14 14.89 -16.98
C ASP A 41 -29.34 15.59 -16.36
N ASP A 42 -29.65 15.23 -15.12
CA ASP A 42 -30.73 15.81 -14.33
C ASP A 42 -30.23 16.13 -12.91
N PHE A 43 -30.99 16.91 -12.14
CA PHE A 43 -30.68 17.27 -10.76
C PHE A 43 -30.46 16.04 -9.87
N THR A 44 -31.19 14.95 -10.12
CA THR A 44 -31.14 13.72 -9.31
C THR A 44 -29.96 12.81 -9.65
N ILE A 45 -29.51 12.77 -10.91
CA ILE A 45 -28.44 11.87 -11.37
C ILE A 45 -27.15 12.66 -11.55
N LYS A 46 -26.13 12.32 -10.75
CA LYS A 46 -24.83 12.97 -10.79
C LYS A 46 -23.82 12.12 -11.55
N ARG A 47 -22.89 12.79 -12.24
CA ARG A 47 -21.70 12.18 -12.83
C ARG A 47 -20.46 12.63 -12.07
N LEU A 48 -19.69 11.66 -11.58
CA LEU A 48 -18.45 11.97 -10.91
C LEU A 48 -17.40 12.51 -11.90
N ALA A 49 -16.89 13.71 -11.59
CA ALA A 49 -15.77 14.31 -12.29
C ALA A 49 -14.42 13.90 -11.64
N GLY A 50 -13.30 14.26 -12.27
CA GLY A 50 -11.95 14.05 -11.72
C GLY A 50 -11.34 12.67 -11.99
N LEU A 51 -12.16 11.62 -12.17
CA LEU A 51 -11.68 10.27 -12.49
C LEU A 51 -11.73 9.96 -13.98
N ARG A 52 -10.85 9.04 -14.39
CA ARG A 52 -10.82 8.48 -15.75
C ARG A 52 -10.86 6.97 -15.68
N PHE A 53 -11.78 6.40 -16.44
CA PHE A 53 -11.97 4.95 -16.62
C PHE A 53 -11.82 4.57 -18.10
N PRO A 54 -11.58 3.28 -18.41
CA PRO A 54 -11.57 2.78 -19.78
C PRO A 54 -12.82 3.17 -20.57
N TYR A 55 -12.67 3.26 -21.90
CA TYR A 55 -13.77 3.63 -22.82
C TYR A 55 -14.47 4.96 -22.48
N ASN A 56 -13.77 5.87 -21.80
CA ASN A 56 -14.31 7.13 -21.28
C ASN A 56 -15.55 6.96 -20.39
N ALA A 57 -15.70 5.80 -19.74
CA ALA A 57 -16.79 5.55 -18.81
C ALA A 57 -16.81 6.60 -17.69
N ARG A 58 -18.01 6.91 -17.20
CA ARG A 58 -18.25 7.81 -16.08
C ARG A 58 -18.92 7.05 -14.95
N PHE A 59 -18.61 7.42 -13.72
CA PHE A 59 -19.27 6.88 -12.53
C PHE A 59 -20.51 7.72 -12.24
N LEU A 60 -21.67 7.09 -12.21
CA LEU A 60 -22.97 7.72 -11.99
C LEU A 60 -23.55 7.26 -10.65
N TYR A 61 -24.24 8.19 -9.99
CA TYR A 61 -24.89 7.99 -8.70
C TYR A 61 -26.08 8.93 -8.56
N LEU A 62 -27.00 8.63 -7.66
CA LEU A 62 -28.06 9.56 -7.25
C LEU A 62 -27.55 10.51 -6.18
N ASP A 63 -28.07 11.74 -6.14
CA ASP A 63 -27.63 12.76 -5.18
C ASP A 63 -27.73 12.27 -3.72
N ASP A 64 -28.79 11.52 -3.40
CA ASP A 64 -29.04 10.90 -2.08
C ASP A 64 -28.07 9.73 -1.74
N GLN A 65 -27.34 9.20 -2.73
CA GLN A 65 -26.34 8.14 -2.54
C GLN A 65 -24.95 8.72 -2.23
N PHE A 66 -24.71 10.01 -2.43
CA PHE A 66 -23.35 10.54 -2.34
C PHE A 66 -22.73 10.33 -0.96
N GLY A 67 -21.55 9.70 -0.94
CA GLY A 67 -20.74 9.54 0.26
C GLY A 67 -21.25 8.50 1.26
N ASP A 68 -22.37 7.81 0.99
CA ASP A 68 -22.84 6.72 1.83
C ASP A 68 -21.95 5.46 1.67
N LYS A 69 -22.21 4.46 2.51
CA LYS A 69 -21.50 3.18 2.45
C LYS A 69 -21.64 2.50 1.08
N THR A 70 -22.80 2.57 0.46
CA THR A 70 -23.09 1.95 -0.84
C THR A 70 -22.24 2.57 -1.95
N TYR A 71 -22.07 3.89 -1.92
CA TYR A 71 -21.27 4.67 -2.84
C TYR A 71 -19.80 4.31 -2.75
N TRP A 72 -19.23 4.26 -1.54
CA TRP A 72 -17.82 3.90 -1.37
C TRP A 72 -17.55 2.43 -1.73
N GLN A 73 -18.48 1.53 -1.42
CA GLN A 73 -18.38 0.13 -1.84
C GLN A 73 -18.42 -0.03 -3.36
N ALA A 74 -19.33 0.70 -4.03
CA ALA A 74 -19.38 0.74 -5.49
C ALA A 74 -18.10 1.35 -6.10
N MET A 75 -17.54 2.39 -5.46
CA MET A 75 -16.28 2.99 -5.88
C MET A 75 -15.12 2.00 -5.82
N GLU A 76 -14.98 1.27 -4.71
CA GLU A 76 -13.96 0.24 -4.55
C GLU A 76 -14.09 -0.86 -5.61
N ARG A 77 -15.31 -1.33 -5.85
CA ARG A 77 -15.61 -2.31 -6.91
C ARG A 77 -15.15 -1.81 -8.27
N VAL A 78 -15.55 -0.60 -8.64
CA VAL A 78 -15.17 0.03 -9.92
C VAL A 78 -13.65 0.23 -10.04
N PHE A 79 -12.97 0.58 -8.95
CA PHE A 79 -11.51 0.66 -8.94
C PHE A 79 -10.85 -0.69 -9.16
N ARG A 80 -11.32 -1.72 -8.46
CA ARG A 80 -10.79 -3.08 -8.59
C ARG A 80 -10.92 -3.59 -10.03
N ASP A 81 -12.07 -3.38 -10.65
CA ASP A 81 -12.41 -3.97 -11.93
C ASP A 81 -11.90 -3.15 -13.12
N HIS A 82 -11.97 -1.81 -13.02
CA HIS A 82 -11.75 -0.90 -14.15
C HIS A 82 -10.68 0.19 -13.88
N GLY A 83 -10.32 0.41 -12.62
CA GLY A 83 -9.47 1.52 -12.18
C GLY A 83 -8.21 1.05 -11.44
N LYS A 84 -7.51 0.03 -11.94
CA LYS A 84 -6.42 -0.67 -11.23
C LYS A 84 -5.33 0.23 -10.62
N SER A 85 -5.07 1.42 -11.18
CA SER A 85 -4.14 2.38 -10.58
C SER A 85 -4.69 3.02 -9.30
N TYR A 86 -5.98 3.37 -9.29
CA TYR A 86 -6.65 3.85 -8.08
C TYR A 86 -6.77 2.73 -7.05
N TRP A 87 -7.11 1.51 -7.50
CA TRP A 87 -7.20 0.35 -6.62
C TRP A 87 -5.88 0.05 -5.91
N GLY A 88 -4.74 0.15 -6.61
CA GLY A 88 -3.42 -0.03 -6.02
C GLY A 88 -3.20 0.90 -4.82
N ALA A 89 -3.53 2.19 -4.96
CA ALA A 89 -3.45 3.16 -3.87
C ALA A 89 -4.42 2.85 -2.73
N VAL A 90 -5.69 2.56 -3.04
CA VAL A 90 -6.70 2.25 -2.01
C VAL A 90 -6.35 0.98 -1.24
N ALA A 91 -6.04 -0.13 -1.94
CA ALA A 91 -5.68 -1.39 -1.31
C ALA A 91 -4.37 -1.28 -0.52
N GLY A 92 -3.37 -0.58 -1.06
CA GLY A 92 -2.09 -0.33 -0.38
C GLY A 92 -2.26 0.48 0.90
N LEU A 93 -3.09 1.54 0.87
CA LEU A 93 -3.38 2.38 2.02
C LEU A 93 -4.21 1.63 3.06
N LYS A 94 -5.26 0.89 2.66
CA LYS A 94 -6.03 0.01 3.56
C LYS A 94 -5.14 -1.01 4.26
N ALA A 95 -4.21 -1.63 3.53
CA ALA A 95 -3.26 -2.59 4.11
C ALA A 95 -2.35 -1.95 5.17
N ARG A 96 -2.12 -0.63 5.12
CA ARG A 96 -1.33 0.12 6.10
C ARG A 96 -2.16 0.91 7.10
N GLY A 97 -3.45 0.57 7.22
CA GLY A 97 -4.33 1.14 8.23
C GLY A 97 -4.98 2.44 7.82
N GLY A 98 -5.09 2.72 6.53
CA GLY A 98 -5.85 3.85 6.01
C GLY A 98 -5.15 5.20 6.09
N ILE A 99 -3.91 5.24 6.58
CA ILE A 99 -3.12 6.45 6.76
C ILE A 99 -1.62 6.14 6.68
N VAL A 100 -0.84 7.06 6.12
CA VAL A 100 0.62 6.92 5.99
C VAL A 100 1.29 8.30 5.94
N PRO A 101 2.53 8.47 6.43
CA PRO A 101 3.30 9.68 6.14
C PRO A 101 3.38 9.93 4.63
N ARG A 102 3.20 11.19 4.23
CA ARG A 102 3.09 11.61 2.82
C ARG A 102 4.29 11.15 1.99
N GLN A 103 5.48 11.18 2.57
CA GLN A 103 6.73 10.73 1.94
C GLN A 103 6.72 9.26 1.49
N PHE A 104 5.93 8.39 2.11
CA PHE A 104 5.85 6.97 1.74
C PHE A 104 4.68 6.64 0.81
N PHE A 105 3.79 7.60 0.52
CA PHE A 105 2.61 7.38 -0.31
C PHE A 105 2.95 6.78 -1.69
N ASP A 106 4.07 7.17 -2.30
CA ASP A 106 4.49 6.67 -3.60
C ASP A 106 4.77 5.15 -3.58
N GLY A 107 5.41 4.67 -2.51
CA GLY A 107 5.66 3.25 -2.28
C GLY A 107 4.37 2.47 -1.99
N VAL A 108 3.43 3.09 -1.27
CA VAL A 108 2.11 2.53 -0.97
C VAL A 108 1.23 2.45 -2.22
N CYS A 109 1.25 3.50 -3.05
CA CYS A 109 0.51 3.57 -4.29
C CYS A 109 0.97 2.52 -5.31
N GLY A 110 2.27 2.21 -5.31
CA GLY A 110 2.86 1.17 -6.16
C GLY A 110 2.81 1.48 -7.67
N SER A 111 2.59 2.75 -8.04
CA SER A 111 2.57 3.21 -9.43
C SER A 111 3.91 3.84 -9.81
N PRO A 112 4.39 3.71 -11.06
CA PRO A 112 5.65 4.32 -11.47
C PRO A 112 5.57 5.85 -11.46
N ALA A 113 6.61 6.51 -10.95
CA ALA A 113 6.69 7.97 -10.83
C ALA A 113 6.54 8.70 -12.17
N ALA A 114 7.20 8.20 -13.22
CA ALA A 114 7.12 8.76 -14.56
C ALA A 114 7.11 7.65 -15.60
N ARG A 115 5.93 7.33 -16.15
CA ARG A 115 5.81 6.38 -17.26
C ARG A 115 4.64 6.72 -18.18
N SER A 116 4.88 6.66 -19.49
CA SER A 116 3.83 6.88 -20.49
C SER A 116 2.65 5.93 -20.26
N ARG A 117 1.43 6.47 -20.39
CA ARG A 117 0.15 5.76 -20.22
C ARG A 117 -0.10 5.19 -18.81
N GLN A 118 0.76 5.48 -17.84
CA GLN A 118 0.53 5.18 -16.43
C GLN A 118 0.32 6.49 -15.66
N LEU A 119 -0.46 6.42 -14.58
CA LEU A 119 -0.64 7.57 -13.70
C LEU A 119 0.48 7.58 -12.66
N SER A 120 1.13 8.73 -12.45
CA SER A 120 2.08 8.87 -11.34
C SER A 120 1.37 8.80 -9.99
N PRO A 121 2.07 8.46 -8.89
CA PRO A 121 1.52 8.53 -7.54
C PRO A 121 0.88 9.88 -7.22
N GLN A 122 1.57 10.99 -7.53
CA GLN A 122 1.01 12.34 -7.36
C GLN A 122 -0.32 12.51 -8.10
N ARG A 123 -0.39 12.09 -9.37
CA ARG A 123 -1.63 12.25 -10.15
C ARG A 123 -2.76 11.33 -9.66
N ILE A 124 -2.42 10.20 -9.06
CA ILE A 124 -3.41 9.33 -8.39
C ILE A 124 -3.92 10.03 -7.14
N PHE A 125 -3.02 10.54 -6.29
CA PHE A 125 -3.37 11.33 -5.11
C PHE A 125 -4.31 12.49 -5.48
N ASP A 126 -3.92 13.36 -6.41
CA ASP A 126 -4.73 14.52 -6.83
C ASP A 126 -6.15 14.11 -7.25
N ARG A 127 -6.27 13.03 -8.02
CA ARG A 127 -7.57 12.54 -8.50
C ARG A 127 -8.43 11.96 -7.37
N LEU A 128 -7.80 11.24 -6.43
CA LEU A 128 -8.51 10.68 -5.28
C LEU A 128 -8.88 11.78 -4.26
N SER A 129 -8.13 12.87 -4.19
CA SER A 129 -8.47 14.04 -3.37
C SER A 129 -9.59 14.88 -3.95
N VAL A 130 -9.63 15.06 -5.28
CA VAL A 130 -10.73 15.75 -5.97
C VAL A 130 -12.09 15.09 -5.71
N ILE A 131 -12.13 13.76 -5.56
CA ILE A 131 -13.36 13.03 -5.22
C ILE A 131 -13.58 12.86 -3.71
N HIS A 132 -12.76 13.52 -2.89
CA HIS A 132 -12.81 13.46 -1.43
C HIS A 132 -12.62 12.07 -0.82
N LEU A 133 -11.89 11.18 -1.51
CA LEU A 133 -11.50 9.88 -0.95
C LEU A 133 -10.23 10.00 -0.11
N LEU A 134 -9.25 10.78 -0.57
CA LEU A 134 -8.00 11.01 0.15
C LEU A 134 -7.86 12.47 0.57
N GLU A 135 -7.30 12.69 1.75
CA GLU A 135 -6.88 14.01 2.22
C GLU A 135 -5.45 13.98 2.75
N GLU A 136 -4.82 15.15 2.70
CA GLU A 136 -3.50 15.41 3.27
C GLU A 136 -3.66 16.40 4.42
N PHE A 137 -2.99 16.13 5.54
CA PHE A 137 -3.00 17.02 6.70
C PHE A 137 -1.62 17.00 7.38
N HIS A 138 -1.27 18.12 8.03
CA HIS A 138 -0.07 18.23 8.84
C HIS A 138 -0.41 17.88 10.29
N ASP A 139 0.45 17.09 10.94
CA ASP A 139 0.34 16.74 12.34
C ASP A 139 1.43 17.46 13.14
N ASP A 140 1.03 18.45 13.95
CA ASP A 140 1.96 19.31 14.70
C ASP A 140 2.78 18.51 15.73
N ALA A 141 2.22 17.42 16.27
CA ALA A 141 2.89 16.60 17.28
C ALA A 141 4.09 15.82 16.72
N THR A 142 4.03 15.44 15.45
CA THR A 142 5.12 14.74 14.74
C THR A 142 5.90 15.65 13.80
N ASN A 143 5.39 16.86 13.51
CA ASN A 143 5.90 17.77 12.48
C ASN A 143 6.02 17.08 11.11
N GLU A 144 5.10 16.16 10.83
CA GLU A 144 5.04 15.42 9.57
C GLU A 144 3.69 15.62 8.87
N THR A 145 3.69 15.48 7.56
CA THR A 145 2.47 15.49 6.75
C THR A 145 2.03 14.07 6.47
N TYR A 146 0.73 13.79 6.61
CA TYR A 146 0.11 12.48 6.42
C TYR A 146 -0.92 12.51 5.29
N VAL A 147 -1.09 11.36 4.65
CA VAL A 147 -2.19 11.08 3.73
C VAL A 147 -3.10 10.04 4.36
N LYS A 148 -4.41 10.29 4.41
CA LYS A 148 -5.40 9.34 4.93
C LYS A 148 -6.67 9.27 4.07
N PHE A 149 -7.48 8.24 4.31
CA PHE A 149 -8.87 8.26 3.85
C PHE A 149 -9.65 9.36 4.57
N ARG A 150 -10.42 10.13 3.80
CA ARG A 150 -11.31 11.16 4.32
C ARG A 150 -12.69 10.62 4.76
N PRO A 151 -13.33 9.67 4.05
CA PRO A 151 -14.65 9.18 4.46
C PRO A 151 -14.53 8.30 5.71
N HIS A 152 -15.46 8.48 6.66
CA HIS A 152 -15.46 7.80 7.96
C HIS A 152 -15.71 6.29 7.84
N GLU A 153 -16.26 5.84 6.71
CA GLU A 153 -16.45 4.43 6.36
C GLU A 153 -15.12 3.68 6.24
N TYR A 154 -14.02 4.40 5.99
CA TYR A 154 -12.68 3.84 5.93
C TYR A 154 -12.01 3.96 7.28
N ARG A 155 -11.60 2.82 7.85
CA ARG A 155 -10.79 2.79 9.06
C ARG A 155 -9.44 3.47 8.82
N THR A 156 -9.09 4.39 9.71
CA THR A 156 -7.76 4.99 9.82
C THR A 156 -7.19 4.68 11.21
N ASP A 157 -6.01 4.06 11.26
CA ASP A 157 -5.32 3.79 12.53
C ASP A 157 -4.82 5.10 13.18
N PRO A 158 -4.70 5.16 14.52
CA PRO A 158 -4.05 6.27 15.21
C PRO A 158 -2.60 6.48 14.77
N ILE A 159 -2.14 7.73 14.72
CA ILE A 159 -0.74 8.07 14.34
C ILE A 159 0.29 7.36 15.23
N ALA A 160 0.00 7.19 16.53
CA ALA A 160 0.86 6.45 17.45
C ALA A 160 1.10 5.00 16.99
N GLU A 161 0.04 4.30 16.56
CA GLU A 161 0.15 2.93 16.01
C GLU A 161 0.95 2.89 14.70
N ILE A 162 0.79 3.90 13.84
CA ILE A 162 1.56 4.00 12.59
C ILE A 162 3.05 4.14 12.90
N ARG A 163 3.41 5.04 13.83
CA ARG A 163 4.81 5.27 14.21
C ARG A 163 5.43 4.04 14.85
N ALA A 164 4.74 3.42 15.80
CA ALA A 164 5.15 2.16 16.41
C ALA A 164 5.45 1.09 15.34
N ARG A 165 4.52 0.95 14.38
CA ARG A 165 4.65 0.01 13.25
C ARG A 165 5.83 0.34 12.35
N MET A 166 6.03 1.61 12.01
CA MET A 166 7.16 2.00 11.18
C MET A 166 8.51 1.68 11.82
N VAL A 167 8.63 1.80 13.14
CA VAL A 167 9.84 1.39 13.87
C VAL A 167 10.07 -0.12 13.76
N ALA A 168 9.04 -0.93 14.03
CA ALA A 168 9.15 -2.38 13.89
C ALA A 168 9.46 -2.81 12.45
N GLU A 169 8.82 -2.18 11.45
CA GLU A 169 9.10 -2.43 10.03
C GLU A 169 10.54 -2.03 9.67
N ASN A 170 11.06 -0.92 10.22
CA ASN A 170 12.44 -0.51 10.01
C ASN A 170 13.45 -1.48 10.61
N VAL A 171 13.14 -2.10 11.76
CA VAL A 171 13.97 -3.19 12.32
C VAL A 171 14.08 -4.35 11.33
N VAL A 172 12.94 -4.79 10.77
CA VAL A 172 12.89 -5.86 9.76
C VAL A 172 13.66 -5.47 8.50
N LEU A 173 13.47 -4.25 7.99
CA LEU A 173 14.17 -3.76 6.81
C LEU A 173 15.69 -3.71 7.00
N HIS A 174 16.17 -3.34 8.19
CA HIS A 174 17.59 -3.34 8.50
C HIS A 174 18.17 -4.76 8.63
N GLY A 175 17.43 -5.68 9.25
CA GLY A 175 17.79 -7.10 9.27
C GLY A 175 17.90 -7.69 7.86
N MET A 176 16.92 -7.39 7.00
CA MET A 176 16.93 -7.78 5.59
C MET A 176 18.11 -7.16 4.83
N LYS A 177 18.38 -5.87 5.05
CA LYS A 177 19.54 -5.18 4.46
C LYS A 177 20.84 -5.88 4.82
N GLU A 178 21.06 -6.19 6.09
CA GLU A 178 22.30 -6.83 6.54
C GLU A 178 22.41 -8.27 6.01
N TRP A 179 21.31 -9.01 6.03
CA TRP A 179 21.25 -10.35 5.45
C TRP A 179 21.62 -10.36 3.97
N PHE A 180 21.05 -9.44 3.18
CA PHE A 180 21.40 -9.29 1.76
C PHE A 180 22.87 -8.93 1.53
N ARG A 181 23.43 -8.04 2.38
CA ARG A 181 24.84 -7.63 2.30
C ARG A 181 25.77 -8.81 2.57
N ARG A 182 25.54 -9.57 3.64
CA ARG A 182 26.44 -10.66 4.08
C ARG A 182 26.40 -11.90 3.22
N THR A 183 25.23 -12.22 2.69
CA THR A 183 25.05 -13.38 1.78
C THR A 183 25.56 -13.09 0.36
N GLY A 184 25.93 -11.85 0.04
CA GLY A 184 26.24 -11.41 -1.32
C GLY A 184 25.02 -11.36 -2.23
N PHE A 185 23.82 -11.49 -1.66
CA PHE A 185 22.57 -11.47 -2.42
C PHE A 185 22.25 -10.05 -2.92
N GLY A 186 22.53 -9.03 -2.11
CA GLY A 186 22.53 -7.63 -2.53
C GLY A 186 23.95 -7.07 -2.60
N SER A 187 24.19 -6.14 -3.53
CA SER A 187 25.46 -5.41 -3.61
C SER A 187 25.67 -4.59 -2.32
N PHE A 188 26.78 -4.85 -1.63
CA PHE A 188 27.03 -4.43 -0.26
C PHE A 188 26.70 -2.96 0.02
N ASP A 189 27.24 -2.04 -0.79
CA ASP A 189 27.07 -0.59 -0.62
C ASP A 189 25.89 0.02 -1.39
N LYS A 190 25.06 -0.82 -2.01
CA LYS A 190 23.94 -0.38 -2.86
C LYS A 190 22.57 -0.83 -2.37
N VAL A 191 22.48 -1.38 -1.15
CA VAL A 191 21.20 -1.66 -0.51
C VAL A 191 20.59 -0.38 0.05
N ARG A 192 19.43 0.00 -0.49
CA ARG A 192 18.65 1.19 -0.12
C ARG A 192 17.42 0.78 0.67
N VAL A 193 17.06 1.58 1.68
CA VAL A 193 15.88 1.39 2.54
C VAL A 193 15.12 2.71 2.58
N ARG A 194 13.79 2.67 2.61
CA ARG A 194 12.94 3.86 2.75
C ARG A 194 13.31 4.67 4.00
N GLY A 195 13.19 5.99 3.93
CA GLY A 195 13.62 6.90 5.01
C GLY A 195 15.15 7.06 5.14
N GLY A 196 15.95 6.34 4.33
CA GLY A 196 17.37 6.61 4.16
C GLY A 196 17.65 7.75 3.17
N GLY A 197 18.93 7.99 2.87
CA GLY A 197 19.33 9.10 1.99
C GLY A 197 18.84 8.98 0.53
N ASP A 198 18.90 7.77 -0.05
CA ASP A 198 18.38 7.50 -1.39
C ASP A 198 17.09 6.67 -1.32
N ALA A 199 16.05 7.11 -2.05
CA ALA A 199 14.83 6.32 -2.17
C ALA A 199 15.09 4.97 -2.89
N PRO A 200 14.58 3.85 -2.36
CA PRO A 200 14.69 2.53 -2.98
C PRO A 200 13.77 2.41 -4.21
N VAL A 201 14.27 2.88 -5.36
CA VAL A 201 13.52 2.90 -6.63
C VAL A 201 14.10 1.88 -7.61
N VAL A 202 13.23 1.05 -8.19
CA VAL A 202 13.56 0.14 -9.30
C VAL A 202 12.52 0.31 -10.40
N SER A 203 12.96 0.55 -11.64
CA SER A 203 12.08 0.73 -12.80
C SER A 203 11.01 1.83 -12.60
N SER A 204 11.41 2.93 -11.95
CA SER A 204 10.55 4.07 -11.56
C SER A 204 9.47 3.75 -10.51
N VAL A 205 9.50 2.56 -9.89
CA VAL A 205 8.60 2.17 -8.79
C VAL A 205 9.36 2.22 -7.46
N THR A 206 8.78 2.84 -6.44
CA THR A 206 9.34 2.97 -5.09
C THR A 206 8.99 1.76 -4.23
N TRP A 207 9.95 1.23 -3.48
CA TRP A 207 9.82 0.06 -2.60
C TRP A 207 10.10 0.44 -1.14
N ASP A 208 9.98 -0.50 -0.20
CA ASP A 208 10.52 -0.26 1.15
C ASP A 208 12.04 -0.52 1.21
N LEU A 209 12.54 -1.43 0.37
CA LEU A 209 13.96 -1.71 0.18
C LEU A 209 14.26 -2.16 -1.25
N SER A 210 15.42 -1.77 -1.78
CA SER A 210 15.93 -2.27 -3.07
C SER A 210 17.43 -2.47 -3.07
N ALA A 211 17.92 -3.45 -3.83
CA ALA A 211 19.36 -3.65 -4.05
C ALA A 211 19.64 -4.26 -5.44
N PRO A 212 20.72 -3.86 -6.14
CA PRO A 212 21.26 -4.64 -7.25
C PRO A 212 21.73 -6.01 -6.74
N SER A 213 21.50 -7.06 -7.53
CA SER A 213 21.88 -8.43 -7.20
C SER A 213 22.68 -9.09 -8.31
N TYR A 214 23.83 -9.65 -7.92
CA TYR A 214 24.67 -10.48 -8.78
C TYR A 214 24.45 -11.99 -8.54
N ALA A 215 23.42 -12.36 -7.76
CA ALA A 215 23.05 -13.74 -7.57
C ALA A 215 22.40 -14.32 -8.84
N ARG A 216 22.74 -15.55 -9.20
CA ARG A 216 21.97 -16.29 -10.21
C ARG A 216 20.62 -16.72 -9.61
N PRO A 217 19.51 -16.68 -10.36
CA PRO A 217 19.42 -16.43 -11.81
C PRO A 217 19.19 -14.95 -12.19
N LEU A 218 19.33 -13.98 -11.28
CA LEU A 218 19.01 -12.57 -11.56
C LEU A 218 20.01 -11.89 -12.50
N VAL A 219 21.22 -12.43 -12.61
CA VAL A 219 22.27 -11.92 -13.48
C VAL A 219 22.02 -12.27 -14.94
N THR A 220 22.21 -11.28 -15.81
CA THR A 220 22.25 -11.45 -17.27
C THR A 220 23.65 -11.17 -17.82
N PRO A 221 24.23 -12.07 -18.63
CA PRO A 221 25.48 -11.77 -19.34
C PRO A 221 25.30 -10.60 -20.32
N SER A 222 26.33 -9.76 -20.45
CA SER A 222 26.38 -8.66 -21.41
C SER A 222 27.80 -8.54 -21.99
N SER A 223 27.98 -7.74 -23.05
CA SER A 223 29.29 -7.49 -23.66
C SER A 223 30.32 -6.92 -22.69
N ASN A 224 29.87 -6.22 -21.64
CA ASN A 224 30.72 -5.58 -20.63
C ASN A 224 30.75 -6.36 -19.30
N GLY A 225 30.46 -7.66 -19.33
CA GLY A 225 30.42 -8.53 -18.15
C GLY A 225 29.01 -8.78 -17.65
N LEU A 226 28.87 -9.05 -16.35
CA LEU A 226 27.59 -9.42 -15.74
C LEU A 226 26.74 -8.18 -15.42
N LYS A 227 25.53 -8.11 -15.98
CA LYS A 227 24.53 -7.10 -15.62
C LYS A 227 23.70 -7.64 -14.45
N PRO A 228 23.62 -6.92 -13.31
CA PRO A 228 22.84 -7.38 -12.17
C PRO A 228 21.34 -7.29 -12.45
N GLY A 229 20.58 -8.14 -11.78
CA GLY A 229 19.15 -7.93 -11.55
C GLY A 229 18.93 -7.07 -10.31
N PHE A 230 17.70 -7.05 -9.82
CA PHE A 230 17.32 -6.31 -8.62
C PHE A 230 16.58 -7.19 -7.64
N ILE A 231 16.79 -6.94 -6.36
CA ILE A 231 15.94 -7.39 -5.28
C ILE A 231 15.12 -6.20 -4.83
N VAL A 232 13.83 -6.43 -4.57
CA VAL A 232 12.93 -5.46 -3.97
C VAL A 232 12.19 -6.10 -2.80
N CYS A 233 11.91 -5.32 -1.77
CA CYS A 233 11.23 -5.81 -0.58
C CYS A 233 10.25 -4.75 -0.07
N ASP A 234 9.01 -5.16 0.19
CA ASP A 234 8.07 -4.39 1.01
C ASP A 234 7.79 -5.15 2.31
N VAL A 235 7.62 -4.40 3.39
CA VAL A 235 7.29 -4.91 4.72
C VAL A 235 5.96 -4.30 5.18
N ASN A 236 5.06 -5.13 5.70
CA ASN A 236 3.83 -4.69 6.33
C ASN A 236 3.53 -5.53 7.58
N LEU A 237 3.72 -4.93 8.76
CA LEU A 237 3.53 -5.59 10.05
C LEU A 237 2.22 -5.20 10.74
N ARG A 238 1.27 -4.60 10.02
CA ARG A 238 0.01 -4.16 10.62
C ARG A 238 -0.87 -5.32 11.06
N ASP A 239 -1.13 -6.25 10.14
CA ASP A 239 -2.12 -7.31 10.27
C ASP A 239 -1.83 -8.43 9.26
N VAL A 240 -2.61 -9.51 9.34
CA VAL A 240 -2.65 -10.55 8.31
C VAL A 240 -3.01 -9.94 6.95
N LEU A 241 -2.11 -10.06 5.96
CA LEU A 241 -2.34 -9.52 4.62
C LEU A 241 -3.47 -10.25 3.90
N SER A 242 -4.39 -9.45 3.34
CA SER A 242 -5.51 -9.91 2.53
C SER A 242 -5.08 -10.20 1.09
N GLU A 243 -5.95 -10.92 0.36
CA GLU A 243 -5.75 -11.18 -1.07
C GLU A 243 -5.64 -9.86 -1.87
N ASP A 244 -6.44 -8.86 -1.54
CA ASP A 244 -6.40 -7.54 -2.18
C ASP A 244 -5.07 -6.81 -1.95
N ALA A 245 -4.51 -6.90 -0.73
CA ALA A 245 -3.22 -6.30 -0.41
C ALA A 245 -2.08 -6.97 -1.21
N VAL A 246 -2.09 -8.31 -1.29
CA VAL A 246 -1.12 -9.05 -2.11
C VAL A 246 -1.32 -8.78 -3.60
N ALA A 247 -2.56 -8.67 -4.08
CA ALA A 247 -2.85 -8.33 -5.47
C ALA A 247 -2.31 -6.95 -5.85
N ALA A 248 -2.39 -5.97 -4.94
CA ALA A 248 -1.77 -4.65 -5.12
C ALA A 248 -0.24 -4.73 -5.21
N PHE A 249 0.40 -5.56 -4.37
CA PHE A 249 1.84 -5.79 -4.43
C PHE A 249 2.28 -6.51 -5.73
N VAL A 250 1.56 -7.55 -6.15
CA VAL A 250 1.78 -8.24 -7.43
C VAL A 250 1.69 -7.23 -8.58
N ARG A 251 0.66 -6.39 -8.58
CA ARG A 251 0.49 -5.34 -9.59
C ARG A 251 1.66 -4.36 -9.59
N LYS A 252 2.15 -3.95 -8.42
CA LYS A 252 3.32 -3.07 -8.26
C LYS A 252 4.57 -3.70 -8.88
N HIS A 253 4.79 -5.00 -8.65
CA HIS A 253 5.87 -5.76 -9.27
C HIS A 253 5.70 -5.91 -10.79
N ASP A 254 4.51 -6.26 -11.26
CA ASP A 254 4.21 -6.37 -12.69
C ASP A 254 4.49 -5.04 -13.41
N LEU A 255 4.15 -3.90 -12.79
CA LEU A 255 4.52 -2.59 -13.32
C LEU A 255 6.04 -2.41 -13.36
N ALA A 256 6.77 -2.75 -12.30
CA ALA A 256 8.23 -2.62 -12.33
C ALA A 256 8.86 -3.50 -13.42
N SER A 257 8.32 -4.70 -13.64
CA SER A 257 8.83 -5.71 -14.58
C SER A 257 8.34 -5.55 -16.02
N ALA A 258 7.32 -4.71 -16.28
CA ALA A 258 6.71 -4.54 -17.60
C ALA A 258 7.64 -4.00 -18.72
N PRO A 259 8.60 -3.09 -18.48
CA PRO A 259 9.44 -2.57 -19.56
C PRO A 259 10.34 -3.67 -20.18
N ALA A 260 10.39 -3.74 -21.52
CA ALA A 260 11.03 -4.85 -22.25
C ALA A 260 12.51 -5.12 -21.91
N ASN A 261 13.26 -4.11 -21.46
CA ASN A 261 14.70 -4.21 -21.17
C ASN A 261 15.03 -4.09 -19.68
N VAL A 262 14.03 -4.23 -18.80
CA VAL A 262 14.25 -4.23 -17.36
C VAL A 262 15.01 -5.50 -16.97
N ALA A 263 15.98 -5.37 -16.08
CA ALA A 263 16.67 -6.53 -15.53
C ALA A 263 15.72 -7.35 -14.64
N PRO A 264 15.96 -8.65 -14.42
CA PRO A 264 15.13 -9.48 -13.54
C PRO A 264 14.97 -8.84 -12.16
N ILE A 265 13.74 -8.83 -11.64
CA ILE A 265 13.40 -8.28 -10.32
C ILE A 265 12.87 -9.41 -9.45
N MET A 266 13.56 -9.70 -8.35
CA MET A 266 13.12 -10.63 -7.32
C MET A 266 12.33 -9.91 -6.22
N PRO A 267 11.03 -10.19 -6.06
CA PRO A 267 10.20 -9.53 -5.06
C PRO A 267 10.10 -10.32 -3.75
N PHE A 268 10.37 -9.64 -2.64
CA PHE A 268 10.08 -10.08 -1.28
C PHE A 268 8.88 -9.31 -0.73
N LEU A 269 7.96 -10.02 -0.10
CA LEU A 269 6.87 -9.42 0.67
C LEU A 269 6.90 -10.01 2.07
N VAL A 270 7.25 -9.18 3.05
CA VAL A 270 7.34 -9.60 4.46
C VAL A 270 6.13 -9.06 5.21
N ALA A 271 5.47 -9.93 5.98
CA ALA A 271 4.36 -9.52 6.84
C ALA A 271 4.38 -10.26 8.18
N ASP A 272 3.50 -9.87 9.12
CA ASP A 272 3.28 -10.68 10.33
C ASP A 272 2.47 -11.95 9.99
N GLY A 273 1.60 -11.90 8.97
CA GLY A 273 0.88 -13.06 8.46
C GLY A 273 0.19 -12.82 7.12
N PHE A 274 -0.34 -13.90 6.53
CA PHE A 274 -1.08 -13.87 5.27
C PHE A 274 -2.34 -14.74 5.38
N SER A 275 -3.44 -14.25 4.81
CA SER A 275 -4.62 -15.11 4.62
C SER A 275 -4.30 -16.24 3.65
N SER A 276 -5.03 -17.36 3.72
CA SER A 276 -4.80 -18.51 2.83
C SER A 276 -4.86 -18.11 1.34
N LYS A 277 -5.83 -17.27 0.96
CA LYS A 277 -5.94 -16.74 -0.42
C LYS A 277 -4.77 -15.85 -0.80
N ALA A 278 -4.33 -14.97 0.10
CA ALA A 278 -3.18 -14.10 -0.12
C ALA A 278 -1.89 -14.91 -0.33
N TRP A 279 -1.69 -15.96 0.47
CA TRP A 279 -0.53 -16.85 0.36
C TRP A 279 -0.52 -17.63 -0.96
N GLY A 280 -1.68 -18.18 -1.34
CA GLY A 280 -1.86 -18.85 -2.62
C GLY A 280 -1.58 -17.93 -3.81
N LEU A 281 -2.11 -16.70 -3.77
CA LEU A 281 -1.88 -15.69 -4.80
C LEU A 281 -0.40 -15.34 -4.92
N ALA A 282 0.27 -15.00 -3.81
CA ALA A 282 1.70 -14.66 -3.82
C ALA A 282 2.55 -15.75 -4.46
N ARG A 283 2.37 -17.01 -4.03
CA ARG A 283 3.08 -18.17 -4.58
C ARG A 283 2.81 -18.37 -6.08
N SER A 284 1.55 -18.29 -6.50
CA SER A 284 1.18 -18.47 -7.92
C SER A 284 1.78 -17.40 -8.84
N ARG A 285 2.17 -16.25 -8.27
CA ARG A 285 2.77 -15.11 -8.96
C ARG A 285 4.29 -15.02 -8.80
N GLY A 286 4.93 -16.01 -8.17
CA GLY A 286 6.38 -16.02 -7.96
C GLY A 286 6.87 -14.97 -6.95
N ILE A 287 5.98 -14.50 -6.06
CA ILE A 287 6.37 -13.59 -4.98
C ILE A 287 6.96 -14.40 -3.82
N LEU A 288 8.14 -14.01 -3.34
CA LEU A 288 8.72 -14.54 -2.11
C LEU A 288 8.02 -13.91 -0.90
N ALA A 289 6.81 -14.41 -0.60
CA ALA A 289 6.08 -14.05 0.60
C ALA A 289 6.63 -14.81 1.80
N THR A 290 6.88 -14.10 2.90
CA THR A 290 7.42 -14.70 4.13
C THR A 290 6.96 -13.92 5.36
N THR A 291 7.02 -14.56 6.53
CA THR A 291 6.69 -13.92 7.80
C THR A 291 7.93 -13.54 8.58
N THR A 292 7.80 -12.64 9.55
CA THR A 292 8.86 -12.35 10.52
C THR A 292 9.31 -13.61 11.27
N SER A 293 8.40 -14.53 11.58
CA SER A 293 8.73 -15.80 12.23
C SER A 293 9.52 -16.75 11.32
N HIS A 294 9.18 -16.84 10.03
CA HIS A 294 9.95 -17.64 9.07
C HIS A 294 11.34 -17.04 8.78
N LEU A 295 11.48 -15.72 8.82
CA LEU A 295 12.76 -15.04 8.56
C LEU A 295 13.70 -15.06 9.76
N PHE A 296 13.19 -14.80 10.96
CA PHE A 296 14.02 -14.53 12.14
C PHE A 296 13.77 -15.48 13.32
N GLY A 297 12.82 -16.40 13.19
CA GLY A 297 12.40 -17.30 14.26
C GLY A 297 11.30 -16.71 15.15
N GLU A 298 10.63 -17.59 15.91
CA GLU A 298 9.47 -17.23 16.72
C GLU A 298 9.78 -16.25 17.86
N ASP A 299 10.94 -16.41 18.52
CA ASP A 299 11.38 -15.50 19.60
C ASP A 299 11.46 -14.06 19.11
N VAL A 300 12.05 -13.86 17.93
CA VAL A 300 12.26 -12.53 17.36
C VAL A 300 10.95 -11.94 16.83
N ALA A 301 10.11 -12.77 16.20
CA ALA A 301 8.78 -12.35 15.78
C ALA A 301 7.91 -11.91 16.97
N LYS A 302 7.98 -12.65 18.09
CA LYS A 302 7.33 -12.25 19.34
C LYS A 302 7.88 -10.93 19.87
N ALA A 303 9.19 -10.75 19.90
CA ALA A 303 9.79 -9.50 20.35
C ALA A 303 9.39 -8.29 19.48
N LEU A 304 9.19 -8.47 18.17
CA LEU A 304 8.66 -7.42 17.28
C LEU A 304 7.22 -7.04 17.64
N ARG A 305 6.37 -8.03 17.98
CA ARG A 305 4.98 -7.77 18.42
C ARG A 305 4.94 -7.10 19.79
N ASP A 306 5.80 -7.54 20.72
CA ASP A 306 5.93 -6.91 22.04
C ASP A 306 6.42 -5.45 21.90
N LEU A 307 7.35 -5.19 20.97
CA LEU A 307 7.78 -3.83 20.64
C LEU A 307 6.62 -2.96 20.13
N LEU A 308 5.79 -3.47 19.21
CA LEU A 308 4.60 -2.77 18.74
C LEU A 308 3.68 -2.42 19.91
N SER A 309 3.39 -3.39 20.77
CA SER A 309 2.55 -3.19 21.96
C SER A 309 3.12 -2.10 22.88
N LEU A 310 4.43 -2.13 23.16
CA LEU A 310 5.12 -1.13 24.00
C LEU A 310 5.06 0.28 23.42
N LEU A 311 5.18 0.42 22.11
CA LEU A 311 5.24 1.71 21.42
C LEU A 311 3.87 2.35 21.15
N THR A 312 2.77 1.64 21.41
CA THR A 312 1.40 2.18 21.26
C THR A 312 0.92 2.81 22.57
N ASP A 313 -0.05 3.72 22.49
CA ASP A 313 -0.53 4.51 23.65
C ASP A 313 -0.94 3.64 24.84
N THR A 314 -1.50 2.44 24.60
CA THR A 314 -1.84 1.46 25.64
C THR A 314 -0.61 0.92 26.39
N GLY A 315 0.52 0.79 25.70
CA GLY A 315 1.80 0.37 26.28
C GLY A 315 2.59 1.51 26.93
N ALA A 316 2.43 2.74 26.45
CA ALA A 316 3.07 3.94 27.02
C ALA A 316 2.41 4.39 28.33
N THR A 317 1.08 4.27 28.44
CA THR A 317 0.32 4.66 29.64
C THR A 317 0.35 3.59 30.73
N ALA A 318 0.48 2.31 30.36
CA ALA A 318 0.65 1.20 31.30
C ALA A 318 2.13 1.05 31.71
N SER A 319 2.59 1.90 32.64
CA SER A 319 3.85 1.75 33.41
C SER A 319 4.88 0.84 32.76
N VAL A 320 5.61 1.38 31.77
CA VAL A 320 6.65 0.68 31.01
C VAL A 320 7.62 0.00 31.99
N ASN A 321 7.54 -1.32 32.13
CA ASN A 321 8.45 -2.08 32.99
C ASN A 321 9.85 -2.06 32.34
N PRO A 322 10.87 -1.45 32.97
CA PRO A 322 12.22 -1.37 32.40
C PRO A 322 12.80 -2.73 32.01
N ASP A 323 12.54 -3.77 32.81
CA ASP A 323 13.00 -5.14 32.54
C ASP A 323 12.34 -5.73 31.29
N HIS A 324 11.07 -5.39 31.04
CA HIS A 324 10.37 -5.86 29.84
C HIS A 324 10.93 -5.20 28.58
N VAL A 325 11.18 -3.89 28.63
CA VAL A 325 11.83 -3.14 27.54
C VAL A 325 13.21 -3.72 27.25
N GLU A 326 14.02 -3.96 28.28
CA GLU A 326 15.34 -4.55 28.13
C GLU A 326 15.28 -5.94 27.48
N ARG A 327 14.35 -6.79 27.90
CA ARG A 327 14.15 -8.13 27.28
C ARG A 327 13.77 -8.05 25.79
N VAL A 328 12.85 -7.14 25.44
CA VAL A 328 12.44 -6.93 24.04
C VAL A 328 13.63 -6.43 23.21
N LEU A 329 14.36 -5.44 23.73
CA LEU A 329 15.56 -4.90 23.10
C LEU A 329 16.62 -5.98 22.87
N ASN A 330 16.97 -6.73 23.91
CA ASN A 330 17.98 -7.79 23.83
C ASN A 330 17.59 -8.87 22.81
N SER A 331 16.30 -9.23 22.73
CA SER A 331 15.82 -10.18 21.72
C SER A 331 15.96 -9.62 20.30
N LEU A 332 15.68 -8.33 20.10
CA LEU A 332 15.79 -7.67 18.81
C LEU A 332 17.23 -7.35 18.39
N THR A 333 18.18 -7.28 19.34
CA THR A 333 19.61 -7.18 19.00
C THR A 333 20.15 -8.41 18.26
N ARG A 334 19.44 -9.55 18.35
CA ARG A 334 19.74 -10.73 17.51
C ARG A 334 19.57 -10.45 16.02
N ILE A 335 18.76 -9.45 15.66
CA ILE A 335 18.71 -8.91 14.30
C ILE A 335 19.92 -7.98 14.13
N GLU A 336 20.99 -8.48 13.51
CA GLU A 336 22.17 -7.67 13.22
C GLU A 336 21.79 -6.43 12.39
N GLY A 337 22.30 -5.25 12.79
CA GLY A 337 21.97 -3.97 12.16
C GLY A 337 20.73 -3.27 12.72
N ALA A 338 19.90 -3.94 13.54
CA ALA A 338 18.74 -3.31 14.18
C ALA A 338 19.10 -2.47 15.41
N ALA A 339 20.10 -2.88 16.19
CA ALA A 339 20.33 -2.38 17.55
C ALA A 339 20.55 -0.85 17.67
N ASN A 340 21.33 -0.25 16.77
CA ASN A 340 21.65 1.18 16.86
C ASN A 340 20.45 2.07 16.47
N ASN A 341 19.72 1.70 15.40
CA ASN A 341 18.56 2.46 14.94
C ASN A 341 17.34 2.25 15.85
N LEU A 342 17.16 1.03 16.36
CA LEU A 342 16.07 0.69 17.27
C LEU A 342 16.16 1.53 18.56
N ARG A 343 17.35 1.68 19.14
CA ARG A 343 17.53 2.48 20.37
C ARG A 343 17.21 3.96 20.16
N GLY A 344 17.64 4.56 19.05
CA GLY A 344 17.32 5.96 18.75
C GLY A 344 15.83 6.19 18.55
N ALA A 345 15.18 5.37 17.72
CA ALA A 345 13.74 5.48 17.45
C ALA A 345 12.88 5.20 18.70
N LEU A 346 13.28 4.24 19.53
CA LEU A 346 12.63 3.99 20.83
C LEU A 346 12.75 5.19 21.77
N PHE A 347 13.94 5.79 21.86
CA PHE A 347 14.14 6.97 22.68
C PHE A 347 13.24 8.12 22.23
N GLU A 348 13.18 8.40 20.93
CA GLU A 348 12.30 9.44 20.37
C GLU A 348 10.82 9.19 20.67
N ILE A 349 10.35 7.95 20.54
CA ILE A 349 8.94 7.62 20.79
C ILE A 349 8.62 7.67 22.29
N ILE A 350 9.46 7.11 23.15
CA ILE A 350 9.27 7.09 24.61
C ILE A 350 9.30 8.52 25.18
N VAL A 351 10.26 9.34 24.76
CA VAL A 351 10.33 10.75 25.18
C VAL A 351 9.11 11.52 24.66
N GLY A 352 8.70 11.28 23.42
CA GLY A 352 7.51 11.90 22.83
C GLY A 352 6.20 11.50 23.49
N SER A 353 6.08 10.28 24.04
CA SER A 353 4.90 9.85 24.78
C SER A 353 4.87 10.41 26.21
N LEU A 354 6.02 10.46 26.89
CA LEU A 354 6.13 11.02 28.24
C LEU A 354 5.91 12.54 28.28
N ALA A 355 6.25 13.26 27.21
CA ALA A 355 6.04 14.71 27.11
C ALA A 355 4.55 15.11 26.92
N LYS A 356 3.65 14.16 26.62
CA LYS A 356 2.20 14.43 26.52
C LYS A 356 1.47 14.46 27.87
N ASP A 357 2.12 14.02 28.94
CA ASP A 357 1.55 13.91 30.30
C ASP A 357 1.96 15.08 31.24
N VAL A 358 2.41 16.22 30.69
CA VAL A 358 2.76 17.44 31.47
C VAL A 358 1.91 18.63 31.09
#